data_AF-A0A6I6MKH0-F1
#
_entry.id   AF-A0A6I6MKH0-F1
#
_cell.length_a   1.000
_cell.length_b   1.000
_cell.length_c   1.000
_cell.angle_alpha   90.00
_cell.angle_beta   90.00
_cell.angle_gamma   90.00
#
_symmetry.space_group_name_H-M   'P 1'
#
loop_
_entity.id
_entity.type
_entity.pdbx_description
1 polymer ?
#
loop_
_entity_poly.entity_id
_entity_poly.type
_entity_poly.pdbx_seq_one_letter_code
_entity_poly.pdbx_strand_id
1 'polypeptide(L)'
;MSEAAQPTYSVAANLRWFAVVYIVALILLGFIVNLLRTVGVDLPSTGIGIGVFAALVYLAGSRFAARREWTGRDRHNLALGYVAVAITVSCTLMAIVMLLDPATAAMLMGIGDMIGVVLAIAAGVALFYYGMARLMLMMLARRGKQQ
;
A
#
# COMPACT_ATOMS: atom_id res chain seq x y z
N MET A 1 -39.65 -12.66 11.87
CA MET A 1 -38.60 -11.62 11.99
C MET A 1 -37.49 -12.02 11.04
N SER A 2 -37.28 -11.26 9.96
CA SER A 2 -36.24 -11.56 8.98
C SER A 2 -34.89 -11.26 9.63
N GLU A 3 -34.08 -12.31 9.82
CA GLU A 3 -32.64 -12.20 10.06
C GLU A 3 -32.07 -11.45 8.86
N ALA A 4 -31.87 -10.14 9.00
CA ALA A 4 -31.14 -9.37 8.02
C ALA A 4 -29.72 -9.94 8.01
N ALA A 5 -29.41 -10.75 6.99
CA ALA A 5 -28.07 -11.28 6.75
C ALA A 5 -27.10 -10.10 6.84
N GLN A 6 -26.29 -10.06 7.91
CA GLN A 6 -25.29 -9.00 8.04
C GLN A 6 -24.43 -9.05 6.77
N PRO A 7 -24.29 -7.93 6.03
CA PRO A 7 -23.58 -7.95 4.76
C PRO A 7 -22.18 -8.44 5.03
N THR A 8 -21.84 -9.60 4.46
CA THR A 8 -20.57 -10.27 4.71
C THR A 8 -19.46 -9.33 4.26
N TYR A 9 -18.58 -8.92 5.19
CA TYR A 9 -17.49 -8.01 4.86
C TYR A 9 -16.63 -8.63 3.76
N SER A 10 -16.52 -7.93 2.63
CA SER A 10 -15.91 -8.47 1.40
C SER A 10 -14.46 -8.03 1.25
N VAL A 11 -13.66 -8.81 0.51
CA VAL A 11 -12.28 -8.45 0.14
C VAL A 11 -12.26 -7.08 -0.54
N ALA A 12 -13.22 -6.82 -1.43
CA ALA A 12 -13.34 -5.54 -2.12
C ALA A 12 -13.58 -4.36 -1.17
N ALA A 13 -14.46 -4.53 -0.16
CA ALA A 13 -14.71 -3.49 0.85
C ALA A 13 -13.43 -3.17 1.63
N ASN A 14 -12.63 -4.19 1.94
CA ASN A 14 -11.38 -4.01 2.65
C ASN A 14 -10.29 -3.33 1.81
N LEU A 15 -10.21 -3.66 0.52
CA LEU A 15 -9.28 -3.01 -0.42
C LEU A 15 -9.63 -1.55 -0.65
N ARG A 16 -10.92 -1.20 -0.75
CA ARG A 16 -11.37 0.21 -0.82
C ARG A 16 -10.96 0.98 0.42
N TRP A 17 -11.17 0.40 1.60
CA TRP A 17 -10.75 1.01 2.86
C TRP A 17 -9.23 1.20 2.92
N PHE A 18 -8.45 0.17 2.55
CA PHE A 18 -6.99 0.26 2.47
C PHE A 18 -6.55 1.36 1.51
N ALA A 19 -7.16 1.48 0.32
CA ALA A 19 -6.83 2.52 -0.65
C ALA A 19 -7.00 3.93 -0.07
N VAL A 20 -8.12 4.19 0.61
CA VAL A 20 -8.40 5.49 1.24
C VAL A 20 -7.35 5.80 2.31
N VAL A 21 -7.08 4.86 3.22
CA VAL A 21 -6.10 5.08 4.30
C VAL A 21 -4.69 5.22 3.74
N TYR A 22 -4.34 4.47 2.69
CA TYR A 22 -3.04 4.57 2.03
C TYR A 22 -2.83 5.94 1.38
N ILE A 23 -3.83 6.47 0.67
CA ILE A 23 -3.79 7.83 0.10
C ILE A 23 -3.57 8.86 1.21
N VAL A 24 -4.37 8.81 2.28
CA VAL A 24 -4.24 9.74 3.41
C VAL A 24 -2.86 9.65 4.05
N ALA A 25 -2.34 8.44 4.27
CA ALA A 25 -1.02 8.23 4.84
C ALA A 25 0.10 8.78 3.94
N LEU A 26 0.01 8.62 2.62
CA LEU A 26 0.99 9.19 1.69
C LEU A 26 0.98 10.72 1.69
N ILE A 27 -0.21 11.34 1.73
CA ILE A 27 -0.34 12.80 1.81
C ILE A 27 0.28 13.33 3.11
N LEU A 28 -0.08 12.72 4.25
CA LEU A 28 0.46 13.09 5.56
C LEU A 28 1.98 12.88 5.61
N LEU A 29 2.47 11.77 5.06
CA LEU A 29 3.90 11.50 4.99
C LEU A 29 4.62 12.55 4.15
N GLY A 30 4.08 12.90 2.98
CA GLY A 30 4.63 13.96 2.14
C GLY A 30 4.73 15.29 2.87
N PHE A 31 3.69 15.65 3.64
CA PHE A 31 3.69 16.85 4.47
C PHE A 31 4.77 16.80 5.58
N ILE A 32 4.88 15.69 6.31
CA ILE A 32 5.87 15.51 7.37
C ILE A 32 7.30 15.56 6.82
N VAL A 33 7.57 14.88 5.70
CA VAL A 33 8.90 14.91 5.07
C VAL A 33 9.25 16.32 4.61
N ASN A 34 8.30 17.06 4.03
CA ASN A 34 8.53 18.44 3.64
C ASN A 34 8.84 19.33 4.86
N LEU A 35 8.08 19.19 5.95
CA LEU A 35 8.33 19.93 7.19
C LEU A 35 9.72 19.61 7.77
N LEU A 36 10.10 18.34 7.81
CA LEU A 36 11.41 17.93 8.34
C LEU A 36 12.57 18.44 7.48
N ARG A 37 12.40 18.53 6.17
CA ARG A 37 13.38 19.18 5.29
C ARG A 37 13.56 20.66 5.60
N THR A 38 12.49 21.39 5.97
CA THR A 38 12.62 22.81 6.34
C THR A 38 13.48 23.04 7.58
N VAL A 39 13.60 22.03 8.46
CA VAL A 39 14.47 22.07 9.65
C VAL A 39 15.79 21.33 9.46
N GLY A 40 16.16 21.00 8.21
CA GLY A 40 17.44 20.39 7.86
C GLY A 40 17.55 18.89 8.15
N VAL A 41 16.42 18.20 8.35
CA VAL A 41 16.39 16.75 8.61
C VAL A 41 16.04 16.01 7.32
N ASP A 42 16.99 15.26 6.79
CA ASP A 42 16.78 14.36 5.66
C ASP A 42 16.44 12.95 6.14
N LEU A 43 15.30 12.44 5.66
CA LEU A 43 14.84 11.10 5.97
C LEU A 43 15.02 10.16 4.77
N PRO A 44 15.42 8.89 5.00
CA PRO A 44 15.47 7.88 3.95
C PRO A 44 14.04 7.52 3.48
N SER A 45 13.63 8.09 2.35
CA SER A 45 12.26 7.99 1.81
C SER A 45 11.80 6.55 1.54
N THR A 46 12.70 5.68 1.09
CA THR A 46 12.39 4.29 0.76
C THR A 46 12.03 3.45 2.00
N GLY A 47 12.79 3.61 3.09
CA GLY A 47 12.57 2.85 4.34
C GLY A 47 11.25 3.21 5.01
N ILE A 48 10.87 4.50 4.94
CA ILE A 48 9.61 4.98 5.52
C ILE A 48 8.41 4.48 4.69
N GLY A 49 8.52 4.47 3.36
CA GLY A 49 7.48 3.91 2.49
C GLY A 49 7.18 2.44 2.79
N ILE A 50 8.24 1.63 2.99
CA ILE A 50 8.12 0.22 3.39
C ILE A 50 7.38 0.11 4.74
N GLY A 51 7.79 0.89 5.74
CA GLY A 51 7.20 0.86 7.08
C GLY A 51 5.72 1.25 7.08
N VAL A 52 5.36 2.31 6.36
CA VAL A 52 3.98 2.79 6.22
C VAL A 52 3.12 1.71 5.55
N PHE A 53 3.58 1.12 4.45
CA PHE A 53 2.85 0.05 3.78
C PHE A 53 2.64 -1.15 4.72
N ALA A 54 3.67 -1.60 5.44
CA ALA A 54 3.56 -2.71 6.39
C ALA A 54 2.53 -2.44 7.49
N ALA A 55 2.57 -1.25 8.09
CA ALA A 55 1.64 -0.83 9.14
C ALA A 55 0.19 -0.81 8.63
N LEU A 56 -0.03 -0.31 7.42
CA LEU A 56 -1.36 -0.24 6.81
C LEU A 56 -1.91 -1.60 6.40
N VAL A 57 -1.05 -2.50 5.90
CA VAL A 57 -1.44 -3.88 5.63
C VAL A 57 -1.83 -4.58 6.93
N TYR A 58 -1.07 -4.38 8.01
CA TYR A 58 -1.39 -4.95 9.32
C TYR A 58 -2.74 -4.42 9.83
N LEU A 59 -2.99 -3.12 9.72
CA LEU A 59 -4.23 -2.48 10.15
C LEU A 59 -5.45 -2.91 9.32
N ALA A 60 -5.33 -2.95 7.99
CA ALA A 60 -6.39 -3.42 7.11
C ALA A 60 -6.63 -4.93 7.27
N GLY A 61 -5.57 -5.70 7.47
CA GLY A 61 -5.63 -7.14 7.72
C GLY A 61 -6.33 -7.46 9.04
N SER A 62 -5.97 -6.77 10.13
CA SER A 62 -6.61 -6.99 11.44
C SER A 62 -8.09 -6.62 11.43
N ARG A 63 -8.46 -5.54 10.73
CA ARG A 63 -9.86 -5.16 10.52
C ARG A 63 -10.66 -6.23 9.76
N PHE A 64 -10.07 -6.85 8.75
CA PHE A 64 -10.71 -7.95 8.02
C PHE A 64 -10.91 -9.18 8.92
N ALA A 65 -9.87 -9.56 9.67
CA ALA A 65 -9.90 -10.69 10.60
C ALA A 65 -10.98 -10.54 11.69
N ALA A 66 -11.13 -9.33 12.24
CA ALA A 66 -12.12 -9.04 13.27
C ALA A 66 -13.58 -9.14 12.78
N ARG A 67 -13.80 -9.15 11.46
CA ARG A 67 -15.14 -9.15 10.85
C ARG A 67 -15.46 -10.43 10.10
N ARG A 68 -14.49 -11.34 9.94
CA ARG A 68 -14.66 -12.56 9.15
C ARG A 68 -13.56 -13.57 9.40
N GLU A 69 -13.93 -14.85 9.40
CA GLU A 69 -12.97 -15.92 9.19
C GLU A 69 -12.40 -15.87 7.76
N TRP A 70 -11.07 -15.85 7.69
CA TRP A 70 -10.35 -15.69 6.43
C TRP A 70 -9.56 -16.94 6.04
N THR A 71 -9.79 -17.38 4.81
CA THR A 71 -9.15 -18.56 4.23
C THR A 71 -7.74 -18.26 3.74
N GLY A 72 -6.97 -19.29 3.38
CA GLY A 72 -5.69 -19.12 2.71
C GLY A 72 -5.78 -18.35 1.39
N ARG A 73 -6.89 -18.54 0.65
CA ARG A 73 -7.17 -17.85 -0.61
C ARG A 73 -7.46 -16.36 -0.40
N ASP A 74 -8.19 -16.02 0.66
CA ASP A 74 -8.49 -14.63 1.01
C ASP A 74 -7.20 -13.87 1.35
N ARG A 75 -6.27 -14.48 2.09
CA ARG A 75 -4.97 -13.86 2.41
C ARG A 75 -4.12 -13.60 1.17
N HIS A 76 -4.13 -14.53 0.20
CA HIS A 76 -3.42 -14.34 -1.06
C HIS A 76 -4.03 -13.21 -1.89
N ASN A 77 -5.36 -13.22 -2.05
CA ASN A 77 -6.08 -12.18 -2.79
C ASN A 77 -5.92 -10.79 -2.15
N LEU A 78 -5.94 -10.72 -0.81
CA LEU A 78 -5.70 -9.48 -0.07
C LEU A 78 -4.26 -8.99 -0.27
N ALA A 79 -3.26 -9.87 -0.18
CA ALA A 79 -1.87 -9.48 -0.40
C ALA A 79 -1.66 -8.91 -1.81
N LEU A 80 -2.17 -9.58 -2.85
CA LEU A 80 -2.14 -9.07 -4.22
C LEU A 80 -2.89 -7.74 -4.34
N GLY A 81 -4.09 -7.66 -3.75
CA GLY A 81 -4.91 -6.46 -3.79
C GLY A 81 -4.26 -5.25 -3.13
N TYR A 82 -3.61 -5.42 -1.97
CA TYR A 82 -2.89 -4.32 -1.30
C TYR A 82 -1.71 -3.82 -2.14
N VAL A 83 -0.95 -4.73 -2.74
CA VAL A 83 0.17 -4.36 -3.62
C VAL A 83 -0.33 -3.65 -4.87
N ALA A 84 -1.37 -4.17 -5.52
CA ALA A 84 -1.99 -3.55 -6.68
C ALA A 84 -2.49 -2.14 -6.35
N VAL A 85 -3.23 -1.99 -5.24
CA VAL A 85 -3.70 -0.66 -4.77
C VAL A 85 -2.53 0.27 -4.51
N ALA A 86 -1.48 -0.17 -3.80
CA ALA A 86 -0.34 0.67 -3.49
C ALA A 86 0.40 1.14 -4.74
N ILE A 87 0.61 0.25 -5.71
CA ILE A 87 1.23 0.60 -7.00
C ILE A 87 0.33 1.59 -7.75
N THR A 88 -0.96 1.26 -7.94
CA THR A 88 -1.89 2.11 -8.67
C THR A 88 -1.96 3.50 -8.06
N VAL A 89 -2.17 3.62 -6.75
CA VAL A 89 -2.21 4.91 -6.05
C VAL A 89 -0.90 5.67 -6.22
N SER A 90 0.25 5.01 -6.06
CA SER A 90 1.56 5.67 -6.19
C SER A 90 1.81 6.17 -7.61
N CYS A 91 1.45 5.37 -8.62
CA CYS A 91 1.53 5.77 -10.04
C CYS A 91 0.58 6.93 -10.34
N THR A 92 -0.66 6.91 -9.83
CA THR A 92 -1.62 7.99 -10.03
C THR A 92 -1.15 9.28 -9.37
N LEU A 93 -0.64 9.23 -8.14
CA LEU A 93 -0.09 10.41 -7.47
C LEU A 93 1.13 10.97 -8.21
N MET A 94 2.02 10.10 -8.67
CA MET A 94 3.16 10.51 -9.50
C MET A 94 2.70 11.21 -10.79
N ALA A 95 1.71 10.65 -11.50
CA ALA A 95 1.17 11.25 -12.71
C ALA A 95 0.53 12.63 -12.44
N ILE A 96 -0.16 12.79 -11.32
CA ILE A 96 -0.70 14.10 -10.90
C ILE A 96 0.45 15.09 -10.66
N VAL A 97 1.51 14.69 -9.96
CA VAL A 97 2.67 15.56 -9.73
C VAL A 97 3.33 15.97 -11.05
N MET A 98 3.49 15.04 -12.00
CA MET A 98 4.03 15.36 -13.33
C MET A 98 3.20 16.39 -14.10
N LEU A 99 1.87 16.34 -13.97
CA LEU A 99 0.98 17.32 -14.61
C LEU A 99 1.10 18.72 -13.99
N LEU A 100 1.46 18.79 -12.70
CA LEU A 100 1.56 20.04 -11.94
C LEU A 100 2.98 20.62 -11.91
N ASP A 101 4.01 19.80 -12.15
CA ASP A 101 5.42 20.20 -12.15
C ASP A 101 6.15 19.80 -13.45
N PRO A 102 6.45 20.78 -14.33
CA PRO A 102 7.19 20.56 -15.58
C PRO A 102 8.58 19.95 -15.39
N ALA A 103 9.25 20.21 -14.27
CA ALA A 103 10.59 19.68 -14.00
C ALA A 103 10.55 18.15 -13.76
N THR A 104 9.56 17.68 -13.00
CA THR A 104 9.29 16.25 -12.80
C THR A 104 8.93 15.55 -14.13
N ALA A 105 8.14 16.20 -15.00
CA ALA A 105 7.81 15.66 -16.31
C ALA A 105 9.04 15.52 -17.23
N ALA A 106 9.92 16.53 -17.26
CA ALA A 106 11.15 16.51 -18.05
C ALA A 106 12.13 15.43 -17.57
N MET A 107 12.27 15.25 -16.24
CA MET A 107 13.09 14.19 -15.66
C MET A 107 12.65 12.80 -16.12
N LEU A 108 11.34 12.54 -16.20
CA LEU A 108 10.81 11.23 -16.60
C LEU A 108 10.89 10.96 -18.10
N MET A 109 10.76 11.98 -18.95
CA MET A 109 10.98 11.83 -20.39
C MET A 109 12.43 11.44 -20.73
N GLY A 110 13.40 11.89 -19.92
CA GLY A 110 14.81 11.50 -20.04
C GLY A 110 15.12 10.05 -19.65
N ILE A 111 14.16 9.31 -19.07
CA ILE A 111 14.34 7.91 -18.61
C ILE A 111 13.95 6.89 -19.69
N GLY A 112 13.48 7.34 -20.88
CA GLY A 112 13.04 6.47 -21.97
C GLY A 112 14.01 5.34 -22.33
N ASP A 113 15.32 5.62 -22.30
CA ASP A 113 16.38 4.65 -22.63
C ASP A 113 16.65 3.62 -21.52
N MET A 114 16.14 3.86 -20.30
CA MET A 114 16.31 2.98 -19.12
C MET A 114 15.01 2.29 -18.69
N ILE A 115 13.98 2.31 -19.53
CA ILE A 115 12.64 1.82 -19.17
C ILE A 115 12.67 0.37 -18.67
N GLY A 116 13.51 -0.49 -19.27
CA GLY A 116 13.67 -1.88 -18.84
C GLY A 116 14.23 -2.02 -17.41
N VAL A 117 15.19 -1.19 -17.04
CA VAL A 117 15.79 -1.19 -15.68
C VAL A 117 14.78 -0.68 -14.66
N VAL A 118 14.04 0.38 -14.99
CA VAL A 118 12.99 0.93 -14.12
C VAL A 118 11.88 -0.08 -13.90
N LEU A 119 11.43 -0.78 -14.95
CA LEU A 119 10.43 -1.84 -14.83
C LEU A 119 10.94 -3.01 -13.98
N ALA A 120 12.21 -3.40 -14.11
CA ALA A 120 12.81 -4.45 -13.30
C ALA A 120 12.87 -4.06 -11.81
N ILE A 121 13.27 -2.82 -11.50
CA ILE A 121 13.27 -2.30 -10.12
C ILE A 121 11.83 -2.26 -9.58
N ALA A 122 10.88 -1.75 -10.36
CA ALA A 122 9.48 -1.70 -9.96
C ALA A 122 8.90 -3.09 -9.69
N ALA A 123 9.23 -4.09 -10.53
CA ALA A 123 8.85 -5.48 -10.31
C ALA A 123 9.48 -6.05 -9.03
N GLY A 124 10.76 -5.77 -8.78
CA GLY A 124 11.45 -6.18 -7.55
C GLY A 124 10.79 -5.59 -6.29
N VAL A 125 10.46 -4.29 -6.32
CA VAL A 125 9.75 -3.61 -5.23
C VAL A 125 8.35 -4.20 -5.03
N ALA A 126 7.61 -4.47 -6.11
CA ALA A 126 6.29 -5.08 -6.05
C ALA A 126 6.34 -6.49 -5.41
N LEU A 127 7.32 -7.31 -5.79
CA LEU A 127 7.54 -8.64 -5.19
C LEU A 127 7.89 -8.53 -3.71
N PHE A 128 8.72 -7.56 -3.33
CA PHE A 128 9.06 -7.30 -1.94
C PHE A 128 7.83 -6.91 -1.11
N TYR A 129 7.01 -5.97 -1.59
CA TYR A 129 5.76 -5.58 -0.94
C TYR A 129 4.78 -6.75 -0.82
N TYR A 130 4.69 -7.59 -1.85
CA TYR A 130 3.87 -8.79 -1.81
C TYR A 130 4.35 -9.78 -0.75
N GLY A 131 5.65 -10.05 -0.68
CA GLY A 131 6.24 -10.90 0.34
C GLY A 131 5.93 -10.37 1.75
N MET A 132 6.12 -9.08 1.97
CA MET A 132 5.84 -8.44 3.25
C MET A 132 4.35 -8.47 3.61
N ALA A 133 3.45 -8.21 2.66
CA ALA A 133 2.01 -8.29 2.89
C ALA A 133 1.58 -9.71 3.29
N ARG A 134 2.14 -10.73 2.63
CA ARG A 134 1.91 -12.13 3.00
C ARG A 134 2.42 -12.46 4.40
N LEU A 135 3.62 -12.01 4.75
CA LEU A 135 4.18 -12.23 6.08
C LEU A 135 3.29 -11.60 7.17
N MET A 136 2.87 -10.34 6.99
CA MET A 136 1.98 -9.66 7.93
C MET A 136 0.63 -10.36 8.10
N LEU A 137 -0.01 -10.75 7.00
CA LEU A 137 -1.27 -11.50 7.03
C LEU A 137 -1.12 -12.88 7.65
N MET A 138 0.03 -13.55 7.47
CA MET A 138 0.34 -14.83 8.10
C MET A 138 0.53 -14.68 9.61
N MET A 139 1.21 -13.63 10.07
CA MET A 139 1.37 -13.33 11.50
C MET A 139 0.02 -13.08 12.17
N LEU A 140 -0.87 -12.34 11.53
CA LEU A 140 -2.23 -12.10 12.01
C LEU A 140 -3.05 -13.39 12.08
N ALA A 141 -2.97 -14.24 11.05
CA ALA A 141 -3.67 -15.53 11.04
C ALA A 141 -3.20 -16.50 12.14
N ARG A 142 -1.93 -16.43 12.55
CA ARG A 142 -1.40 -17.23 13.67
C ARG A 142 -1.92 -16.74 15.03
N ARG A 143 -2.05 -15.41 15.22
CA ARG A 143 -2.59 -14.82 16.45
C ARG A 143 -4.06 -15.18 16.67
N GLY A 144 -4.87 -15.17 15.61
CA GLY A 144 -6.29 -15.54 15.69
C GLY A 144 -6.56 -17.03 15.98
N LYS A 145 -5.54 -17.90 16.00
CA LYS A 145 -5.68 -19.32 16.42
C LYS A 145 -5.37 -19.55 17.90
N GLN A 146 -4.86 -18.54 18.59
CA GLN A 146 -4.48 -18.61 20.02
C GLN A 146 -5.50 -17.92 20.93
N GLN A 147 -6.54 -17.32 20.34
CA GLN A 147 -7.71 -16.75 21.02
C GLN A 147 -8.88 -17.71 20.84
#